data_AF-A0A952IVT0-F1
#
_entry.id   AF-A0A952IVT0-F1
#
_cell.length_a   1.000
_cell.length_b   1.000
_cell.length_c   1.000
_cell.angle_alpha   90.00
_cell.angle_beta   90.00
_cell.angle_gamma   90.00
#
_symmetry.space_group_name_H-M   'P 1'
#
loop_
_entity.id
_entity.type
_entity.pdbx_description
1 polymer ?
#
loop_
_entity_poly.entity_id
_entity_poly.type
_entity_poly.pdbx_seq_one_letter_code
_entity_poly.pdbx_strand_id
1 'polypeptide(L)'
;MKAYLILVFVLLMGCSVPQKEPAPKIRVVFDTDTNNELDDQHALAYLLFNQEIFKIEAITINTTSSGESVEIDHPNPEETDQSIRSKLTTVIRRKLTTLIRANC
;
A
#
# COMPACT_ATOMS: atom_id res chain seq x y z
N MET A 1 13.65 19.47 52.52
CA MET A 1 13.91 18.34 51.58
C MET A 1 12.62 17.67 51.11
N LYS A 2 11.73 17.20 52.01
CA LYS A 2 10.48 16.50 51.64
C LYS A 2 9.50 17.33 50.78
N ALA A 3 9.35 18.63 51.05
CA ALA A 3 8.46 19.50 50.28
C ALA A 3 8.92 19.71 48.81
N TYR A 4 10.23 19.72 48.57
CA TYR A 4 10.80 19.85 47.23
C TYR A 4 10.55 18.59 46.38
N LEU A 5 10.57 17.41 47.02
CA LEU A 5 10.28 16.14 46.38
C LEU A 5 8.83 16.06 45.89
N ILE A 6 7.89 16.58 46.69
CA ILE A 6 6.47 16.65 46.34
C ILE A 6 6.25 17.62 45.17
N LEU A 7 6.92 18.77 45.17
CA LEU A 7 6.81 19.77 44.10
C LEU A 7 7.30 19.24 42.74
N VAL A 8 8.39 18.46 42.74
CA VAL A 8 8.92 17.81 41.52
C VAL A 8 7.94 16.75 40.99
N PHE A 9 7.31 15.98 41.88
CA PHE A 9 6.34 14.96 41.48
C PHE A 9 5.07 15.56 40.86
N VAL A 10 4.60 16.70 41.38
CA VAL A 10 3.46 17.44 40.81
C VAL A 10 3.79 18.02 39.43
N LEU A 11 5.03 18.48 39.21
CA LEU A 11 5.48 18.96 37.90
C LEU A 11 5.53 17.85 36.83
N LEU A 12 5.75 16.59 37.23
CA LEU A 12 5.83 15.44 36.32
C LEU A 12 4.46 14.86 35.93
N MET A 13 3.38 15.18 36.67
CA MET A 13 2.03 14.69 36.36
C MET A 13 1.25 15.57 35.36
N GLY A 14 1.81 16.73 34.97
CA GLY A 14 1.13 17.70 34.13
C GLY A 14 1.38 17.52 32.63
N CYS A 15 0.94 16.42 32.01
CA CYS A 15 0.63 16.37 30.58
C CYS A 15 -0.07 15.05 30.22
N SER A 16 -1.40 15.04 30.24
CA SER A 16 -2.19 14.06 29.50
C SER A 16 -2.45 14.65 28.12
N VAL A 17 -1.61 14.32 27.13
CA VAL A 17 -1.92 14.66 25.73
C VAL A 17 -3.21 13.94 25.38
N PRO A 18 -4.29 14.64 24.98
CA PRO A 18 -5.48 13.97 24.50
C PRO A 18 -5.08 13.14 23.29
N GLN A 19 -5.18 11.81 23.39
CA GLN A 19 -4.97 10.93 22.24
C GLN A 19 -6.07 11.28 21.24
N LYS A 20 -5.69 11.98 20.17
CA LYS A 20 -6.57 12.16 19.02
C LYS A 20 -6.78 10.78 18.42
N GLU A 21 -7.96 10.22 18.63
CA GLU A 21 -8.38 8.99 17.96
C GLU A 21 -8.07 9.14 16.46
N PRO A 22 -7.34 8.19 15.86
CA PRO A 22 -7.05 8.25 14.44
C PRO A 22 -8.36 8.29 13.67
N ALA A 23 -8.41 9.16 12.65
CA ALA A 23 -9.59 9.26 11.81
C ALA A 23 -9.96 7.87 11.25
N PRO A 24 -11.27 7.56 11.12
CA PRO A 24 -11.69 6.25 10.61
C PRO A 24 -11.16 6.04 9.19
N LYS A 25 -10.56 4.87 8.96
CA LYS A 25 -10.01 4.47 7.65
C LYS A 25 -11.12 4.33 6.59
N ILE A 26 -10.78 4.67 5.35
CA ILE A 26 -11.67 4.49 4.21
C ILE A 26 -11.75 2.99 3.89
N ARG A 27 -12.95 2.42 3.95
CA ARG A 27 -13.18 1.01 3.60
C ARG A 27 -13.24 0.86 2.09
N VAL A 28 -12.50 -0.10 1.55
CA VAL A 28 -12.39 -0.32 0.10
C VAL A 28 -12.65 -1.78 -0.22
N VAL A 29 -13.52 -2.03 -1.19
CA VAL A 29 -13.57 -3.27 -1.96
C VAL A 29 -13.02 -2.93 -3.34
N PHE A 30 -11.99 -3.64 -3.78
CA PHE A 30 -11.28 -3.31 -5.02
C PHE A 30 -11.47 -4.42 -6.05
N ASP A 31 -12.17 -4.11 -7.13
CA ASP A 31 -12.37 -5.00 -8.28
C ASP A 31 -11.43 -4.58 -9.42
N THR A 32 -10.62 -5.50 -9.92
CA THR A 32 -9.49 -5.16 -10.80
C THR A 32 -9.11 -6.31 -11.73
N ASP A 33 -8.52 -5.99 -12.88
CA ASP A 33 -7.90 -6.93 -13.82
C ASP A 33 -6.39 -6.69 -13.95
N THR A 34 -5.71 -6.64 -12.80
CA THR A 34 -4.24 -6.45 -12.67
C THR A 34 -3.33 -7.29 -13.58
N ASN A 35 -3.82 -8.34 -14.25
CA ASN A 35 -3.04 -9.23 -15.08
C ASN A 35 -2.50 -8.57 -16.38
N ASN A 36 -3.13 -7.50 -16.85
CA ASN A 36 -2.75 -6.82 -18.09
C ASN A 36 -2.86 -5.28 -18.03
N GLU A 37 -3.44 -4.71 -16.97
CA GLU A 37 -3.59 -3.26 -16.80
C GLU A 37 -2.57 -2.69 -15.77
N LEU A 38 -1.69 -1.79 -16.22
CA LEU A 38 -0.58 -1.26 -15.41
C LEU A 38 -1.06 -0.28 -14.34
N ASP A 39 -2.02 0.54 -14.70
CA ASP A 39 -2.71 1.47 -13.81
C ASP A 39 -3.44 0.73 -12.69
N ASP A 40 -4.06 -0.41 -12.99
CA ASP A 40 -4.65 -1.31 -11.99
C ASP A 40 -3.60 -1.89 -11.02
N GLN A 41 -2.44 -2.30 -11.54
CA GLN A 41 -1.32 -2.72 -10.69
C GLN A 41 -0.83 -1.58 -9.78
N HIS A 42 -0.81 -0.34 -10.29
CA HIS A 42 -0.39 0.83 -9.53
C HIS A 42 -1.43 1.22 -8.47
N ALA A 43 -2.73 1.14 -8.80
CA ALA A 43 -3.82 1.37 -7.86
C ALA A 43 -3.80 0.36 -6.71
N LEU A 44 -3.60 -0.93 -7.01
CA LEU A 44 -3.44 -1.96 -5.99
C LEU A 44 -2.23 -1.67 -5.09
N ALA A 45 -1.09 -1.29 -5.68
CA ALA A 45 0.10 -0.92 -4.91
C ALA A 45 -0.20 0.26 -3.99
N TYR A 46 -0.86 1.32 -4.49
CA TYR A 46 -1.21 2.49 -3.69
C TYR A 46 -2.09 2.11 -2.48
N LEU A 47 -3.11 1.28 -2.67
CA LEU A 47 -3.95 0.79 -1.57
C LEU A 47 -3.14 0.01 -0.53
N LEU A 48 -2.27 -0.91 -0.98
CA LEU A 48 -1.46 -1.76 -0.11
C LEU A 48 -0.40 -1.01 0.68
N PHE A 49 0.15 0.08 0.13
CA PHE A 49 1.17 0.90 0.80
C PHE A 49 0.59 2.01 1.69
N ASN A 50 -0.72 2.28 1.64
CA ASN A 50 -1.37 3.34 2.41
C ASN A 50 -2.41 2.79 3.41
N GLN A 51 -2.07 1.71 4.12
CA GLN A 51 -2.99 1.04 5.08
C GLN A 51 -3.35 1.90 6.29
N GLU A 52 -2.64 2.99 6.57
CA GLU A 52 -3.05 3.98 7.56
C GLU A 52 -4.27 4.78 7.13
N ILE A 53 -4.52 4.87 5.82
CA ILE A 53 -5.63 5.59 5.20
C ILE A 53 -6.76 4.62 4.82
N PHE A 54 -6.39 3.47 4.24
CA PHE A 54 -7.36 2.52 3.69
C PHE A 54 -7.47 1.26 4.55
N LYS A 55 -8.70 0.79 4.71
CA LYS A 55 -9.03 -0.56 5.18
C LYS A 55 -9.55 -1.35 3.98
N ILE A 56 -8.71 -2.20 3.41
CA ILE A 56 -9.09 -3.06 2.29
C ILE A 56 -9.91 -4.22 2.86
N GLU A 57 -11.19 -4.30 2.50
CA GLU A 57 -12.11 -5.35 2.97
C GLU A 57 -12.08 -6.58 2.04
N ALA A 58 -11.90 -6.35 0.74
CA ALA A 58 -11.78 -7.41 -0.26
C ALA A 58 -11.09 -6.91 -1.52
N ILE A 59 -10.42 -7.83 -2.24
CA ILE A 59 -9.90 -7.61 -3.59
C ILE A 59 -10.47 -8.72 -4.48
N THR A 60 -11.16 -8.36 -5.56
CA THR A 60 -11.62 -9.28 -6.60
C THR A 60 -10.73 -9.10 -7.83
N ILE A 61 -10.31 -10.23 -8.41
CA ILE A 61 -9.41 -10.23 -9.56
C ILE A 61 -10.09 -11.02 -10.67
N ASN A 62 -10.15 -10.43 -11.87
CA ASN A 62 -10.57 -11.16 -13.05
C ASN A 62 -9.52 -12.22 -13.42
N THR A 63 -9.92 -13.50 -13.45
CA THR A 63 -9.04 -14.62 -13.83
C THR A 63 -9.14 -14.91 -15.33
N THR A 64 -9.02 -13.90 -16.19
CA THR A 64 -8.88 -14.15 -17.62
C THR A 64 -7.43 -14.51 -17.92
N SER A 65 -7.20 -15.74 -18.36
CA SER A 65 -5.91 -16.25 -18.86
C SER A 65 -5.54 -15.73 -20.25
N SER A 66 -6.34 -14.83 -20.82
CA SER A 66 -6.20 -14.32 -22.17
C SER A 66 -5.19 -13.17 -22.24
N GLY A 67 -3.92 -13.53 -22.27
CA GLY A 67 -2.85 -12.73 -22.85
C GLY A 67 -2.73 -12.91 -24.37
N GLU A 68 -3.83 -13.11 -25.09
CA GLU A 68 -3.83 -13.29 -26.55
C GLU A 68 -4.91 -12.44 -27.22
N SER A 69 -4.53 -11.21 -27.56
CA SER A 69 -4.47 -10.76 -28.96
C SER A 69 -3.81 -9.37 -28.95
N VAL A 70 -2.48 -9.34 -28.93
CA VAL A 70 -1.78 -8.14 -29.40
C VAL A 70 -1.91 -8.17 -30.92
N GLU A 71 -3.01 -7.63 -31.42
CA GLU A 71 -3.07 -7.22 -32.82
C GLU A 71 -2.19 -5.96 -32.90
N ILE A 72 -0.91 -6.16 -33.22
CA ILE A 72 0.05 -5.08 -33.43
C ILE A 72 -0.35 -4.41 -34.75
N ASP A 73 -1.27 -3.46 -34.67
CA ASP A 73 -1.43 -2.46 -35.71
C ASP A 73 -0.53 -1.28 -35.35
N HIS A 74 0.67 -1.29 -35.97
CA HIS A 74 1.74 -0.28 -35.96
C HIS A 74 2.92 -0.55 -34.99
N PRO A 75 4.18 -0.62 -35.49
CA PRO A 75 5.33 -0.79 -34.63
C PRO A 75 5.58 0.51 -33.86
N ASN A 76 5.30 0.51 -32.56
CA ASN A 76 5.47 1.66 -31.66
C ASN A 76 6.23 1.23 -30.39
N PRO A 77 6.78 2.14 -29.55
CA PRO A 77 7.89 1.96 -28.58
C PRO A 77 7.63 1.03 -27.37
N GLU A 78 6.71 0.09 -27.51
CA GLU A 78 6.23 -0.86 -26.53
C GLU A 78 7.25 -1.96 -26.17
N GLU A 79 8.21 -2.25 -27.07
CA GLU A 79 9.29 -3.20 -26.77
C GLU A 79 10.20 -2.71 -25.62
N THR A 80 10.37 -1.40 -25.48
CA THR A 80 11.00 -0.77 -24.32
C THR A 80 10.13 -0.87 -23.06
N ASP A 81 8.80 -0.78 -23.21
CA ASP A 81 7.85 -0.75 -22.10
C ASP A 81 7.65 -2.13 -21.48
N GLN A 82 7.65 -3.20 -22.28
CA GLN A 82 7.59 -4.59 -21.80
C GLN A 82 8.76 -4.93 -20.86
N SER A 83 9.97 -4.46 -21.20
CA SER A 83 11.19 -4.66 -20.40
C SER A 83 11.17 -3.84 -19.10
N ILE A 84 10.65 -2.60 -19.18
CA ILE A 84 10.48 -1.74 -18.01
C ILE A 84 9.39 -2.29 -17.08
N ARG A 85 8.27 -2.77 -17.64
CA ARG A 85 7.18 -3.46 -16.92
C ARG A 85 7.69 -4.71 -16.22
N SER A 86 8.40 -5.59 -16.93
CA SER A 86 9.02 -6.79 -16.35
C SER A 86 9.94 -6.45 -15.16
N LYS A 87 10.76 -5.40 -15.30
CA LYS A 87 11.63 -4.92 -14.21
C LYS A 87 10.84 -4.32 -13.05
N LEU A 88 9.83 -3.50 -13.33
CA LEU A 88 9.00 -2.85 -12.31
C LEU A 88 8.18 -3.87 -11.52
N THR A 89 7.51 -4.80 -12.20
CA THR A 89 6.78 -5.92 -11.59
C THR A 89 7.71 -6.77 -10.73
N THR A 90 8.94 -7.03 -11.18
CA THR A 90 9.94 -7.77 -10.38
C THR A 90 10.35 -7.02 -9.12
N VAL A 91 10.59 -5.70 -9.22
CA VAL A 91 10.99 -4.85 -8.09
C VAL A 91 9.86 -4.74 -7.07
N ILE A 92 8.63 -4.47 -7.53
CA ILE A 92 7.44 -4.40 -6.67
C ILE A 92 7.20 -5.73 -5.98
N ARG A 93 7.27 -6.85 -6.71
CA ARG A 93 7.09 -8.21 -6.16
C ARG A 93 8.13 -8.51 -5.08
N ARG A 94 9.40 -8.16 -5.30
CA ARG A 94 10.46 -8.31 -4.29
C ARG A 94 10.17 -7.50 -3.03
N LYS A 95 9.78 -6.22 -3.21
CA LYS A 95 9.47 -5.32 -2.09
C LYS A 95 8.27 -5.80 -1.28
N LEU A 96 7.21 -6.23 -1.97
CA LEU A 96 6.01 -6.77 -1.36
C LEU A 96 6.29 -8.08 -0.60
N THR A 97 7.08 -8.98 -1.19
CA THR A 97 7.49 -10.24 -0.52
C THR A 97 8.32 -9.96 0.74
N THR A 98 9.21 -8.97 0.72
CA THR A 98 10.00 -8.58 1.88
C THR A 98 9.14 -7.95 2.98
N LEU A 99 8.16 -7.10 2.60
CA LEU A 99 7.22 -6.51 3.56
C LEU A 99 6.30 -7.54 4.21
N ILE A 100 5.78 -8.50 3.43
CA ILE A 100 4.98 -9.60 3.97
C ILE A 100 5.82 -10.42 4.95
N ARG A 101 7.07 -10.76 4.61
CA ARG A 101 7.96 -11.51 5.51
C ARG A 101 8.42 -10.76 6.74
N ALA A 102 8.46 -9.42 6.70
CA ALA A 102 8.85 -8.61 7.86
C ALA A 102 7.72 -8.43 8.88
N ASN A 103 6.47 -8.67 8.46
CA ASN A 103 5.26 -8.56 9.28
C ASN A 103 4.63 -9.93 9.64
N CYS A 104 5.30 -11.03 9.31
CA CYS A 104 5.01 -12.39 9.79
C CYS A 104 6.08 -12.82 10.78
#